data_AF-A0A350NX81-F1
#
_entry.id   AF-A0A350NX81-F1
#
_cell.length_a   1.000
_cell.length_b   1.000
_cell.length_c   1.000
_cell.angle_alpha   90.00
_cell.angle_beta   90.00
_cell.angle_gamma   90.00
#
_symmetry.space_group_name_H-M   'P 1'
#
loop_
_entity.id
_entity.type
_entity.pdbx_description
1 polymer ?
#
loop_
_entity_poly.entity_id
_entity_poly.type
_entity_poly.pdbx_seq_one_letter_code
_entity_poly.pdbx_strand_id
1 'polypeptide(L)' 'MNARNLLFKSLIVAGLILILPGLMEGQCVMCKAVAEDSASDGGLGAGLNRGILYLMGIPYVLLSALFFVIYRSWKSNSAA' A
#
# COMPACT_ATOMS: atom_id res chain seq x y z
N MET A 1 6.23 -41.33 14.08
CA MET A 1 6.73 -40.60 12.89
C MET A 1 8.05 -39.95 13.25
N ASN A 2 9.15 -40.28 12.56
CA ASN A 2 10.50 -39.91 12.97
C ASN A 2 10.73 -38.39 12.83
N ALA A 3 11.19 -37.71 13.88
CA ALA A 3 11.37 -36.25 13.90
C ALA A 3 12.29 -35.76 12.78
N ARG A 4 13.28 -36.58 12.39
CA ARG A 4 14.15 -36.35 11.24
C ARG A 4 13.38 -36.29 9.91
N ASN A 5 12.37 -37.14 9.74
CA ASN A 5 11.54 -37.15 8.54
C ASN A 5 10.55 -35.98 8.53
N LEU A 6 10.14 -35.50 9.71
CA LEU A 6 9.30 -34.30 9.84
C LEU A 6 10.07 -33.02 9.51
N LEU A 7 11.31 -32.90 10.02
CA LEU A 7 12.22 -31.80 9.69
C LEU A 7 12.56 -31.77 8.20
N PHE A 8 12.83 -32.93 7.60
CA PHE A 8 13.12 -33.04 6.17
C PHE A 8 11.92 -32.60 5.30
N LYS A 9 10.70 -33.03 5.64
CA LYS A 9 9.48 -32.58 4.94
C LYS A 9 9.25 -31.08 5.13
N SER A 10 9.47 -30.55 6.33
CA SER A 10 9.33 -29.11 6.61
C SER A 10 10.30 -28.26 5.78
N LEU A 11 11.57 -28.69 5.66
CA LEU A 11 12.57 -28.03 4.83
C LEU A 11 12.20 -28.04 3.34
N ILE A 12 11.66 -29.15 2.83
CA ILE A 12 11.18 -29.24 1.45
C ILE A 12 10.01 -28.28 1.21
N VAL A 13 9.03 -28.26 2.13
CA VAL A 13 7.87 -27.36 2.02
C VAL A 13 8.30 -25.90 2.10
N ALA A 14 9.20 -25.54 3.03
CA ALA A 14 9.75 -24.19 3.14
C ALA A 14 10.50 -23.79 1.86
N GLY A 15 11.33 -24.67 1.32
CA GLY A 15 12.04 -24.44 0.05
C GLY A 15 11.08 -24.20 -1.12
N LEU A 16 9.99 -24.96 -1.20
CA LEU A 16 8.97 -24.78 -2.24
C LEU A 16 8.25 -23.43 -2.12
N ILE A 17 7.91 -23.02 -0.89
CA ILE A 17 7.27 -21.72 -0.59
C ILE A 17 8.16 -20.54 -0.98
N LEU A 18 9.47 -20.66 -0.82
CA LEU A 18 10.44 -19.62 -1.19
C LEU A 18 10.60 -19.43 -2.71
N ILE A 19 10.29 -20.45 -3.52
CA ILE A 19 10.46 -20.42 -4.98
C ILE A 19 9.18 -19.93 -5.69
N LEU A 20 8.01 -20.11 -5.06
CA LEU A 20 6.70 -19.71 -5.59
C LEU A 20 6.60 -18.23 -6.05
N PRO A 21 7.14 -17.23 -5.33
CA PRO A 21 7.04 -15.83 -5.76
C PRO A 21 7.76 -15.52 -7.07
N GLY A 22 8.82 -16.26 -7.41
CA GLY A 22 9.58 -16.05 -8.65
C GLY A 22 8.89 -16.59 -9.91
N LEU A 23 7.85 -17.41 -9.73
CA LEU A 23 7.01 -17.95 -10.82
C LEU A 23 5.74 -17.11 -11.02
N MET A 24 5.46 -16.19 -10.11
CA MET A 24 4.40 -15.21 -10.28
C MET A 24 4.98 -14.03 -11.05
N GLU A 25 4.70 -13.97 -12.36
CA GLU A 25 4.81 -12.71 -13.08
C GLU A 25 4.01 -11.67 -12.28
N GLY A 26 4.70 -10.65 -11.76
CA GLY A 26 4.06 -9.66 -10.92
C GLY A 26 2.86 -9.07 -11.66
N GLN A 27 1.66 -9.27 -11.13
CA GLN A 27 0.43 -8.60 -11.56
C GLN A 27 0.59 -7.06 -11.56
N CYS A 28 1.69 -6.54 -11.00
CA CYS A 28 2.09 -5.16 -11.07
C CYS A 28 2.52 -4.68 -12.48
N VAL A 29 3.02 -5.53 -13.38
CA VAL A 29 3.34 -5.12 -14.77
C VAL A 29 2.09 -5.10 -15.64
N MET A 30 1.17 -6.05 -15.44
CA MET A 30 -0.12 -6.04 -16.14
C MET A 30 -1.04 -4.91 -15.66
N CYS A 31 -1.16 -4.69 -14.34
CA CYS A 31 -1.97 -3.59 -13.83
C CYS A 31 -1.40 -2.21 -14.21
N LYS A 32 -0.07 -2.06 -14.27
CA LYS A 32 0.56 -0.82 -14.74
C LYS A 32 0.39 -0.65 -16.25
N ALA A 33 0.61 -1.69 -17.05
CA ALA A 33 0.45 -1.63 -18.50
C ALA A 33 -1.02 -1.36 -18.90
N VAL A 34 -1.99 -2.03 -18.27
CA VAL A 34 -3.42 -1.76 -18.48
C VAL A 34 -3.79 -0.36 -18.04
N ALA A 35 -3.24 0.15 -16.93
CA ALA A 35 -3.45 1.52 -16.52
C ALA A 35 -2.84 2.53 -17.51
N GLU A 36 -1.62 2.30 -18.00
CA GLU A 36 -0.97 3.18 -18.98
C GLU A 36 -1.68 3.15 -20.34
N ASP A 37 -2.11 1.97 -20.80
CA ASP A 37 -2.89 1.76 -22.03
C ASP A 37 -4.29 2.40 -21.93
N SER A 38 -4.95 2.22 -20.78
CA SER A 38 -6.19 2.94 -20.46
C SER A 38 -5.97 4.45 -20.40
N ALA A 39 -4.78 4.94 -20.03
CA ALA A 39 -4.52 6.38 -20.00
C ALA A 39 -4.39 6.98 -21.41
N SER A 40 -3.79 6.26 -22.36
CA SER A 40 -3.67 6.71 -23.76
C SER A 40 -5.02 6.83 -24.47
N ASP A 41 -5.98 5.99 -24.12
CA ASP A 41 -7.35 6.02 -24.67
C ASP A 41 -8.32 6.89 -23.85
N GLY A 42 -7.83 7.61 -22.83
CA GLY A 42 -8.66 8.48 -21.97
C GLY A 42 -9.53 7.74 -20.93
N GLY A 43 -9.29 6.44 -20.74
CA GLY A 43 -9.89 5.60 -19.71
C GLY A 43 -9.26 5.76 -18.31
N LEU A 44 -9.40 4.74 -17.46
CA LEU A 44 -9.12 4.79 -16.01
C LEU A 44 -7.71 5.26 -15.61
N GLY A 45 -6.72 5.13 -16.50
CA GLY A 45 -5.36 5.62 -16.26
C GLY A 45 -5.19 7.13 -16.43
N ALA A 46 -6.08 7.78 -17.18
CA ALA A 46 -6.07 9.22 -17.39
C ALA A 46 -6.47 9.92 -16.09
N GLY A 47 -5.48 10.50 -15.41
CA GLY A 47 -5.70 11.21 -14.14
C GLY A 47 -5.43 10.38 -12.88
N LEU A 48 -4.92 9.15 -12.98
CA LEU A 48 -4.55 8.33 -11.82
C LEU A 48 -3.60 9.07 -10.86
N ASN A 49 -2.58 9.75 -11.37
CA ASN A 49 -1.65 10.54 -10.55
C ASN A 49 -2.36 11.71 -9.83
N ARG A 50 -3.37 12.34 -10.47
CA ARG A 50 -4.20 13.36 -9.82
C ARG A 50 -5.04 12.74 -8.69
N GLY A 51 -5.58 11.54 -8.90
CA GLY A 51 -6.30 10.78 -7.88
C GLY A 51 -5.41 10.41 -6.68
N ILE A 52 -4.18 9.94 -6.92
CA ILE A 52 -3.21 9.62 -5.86
C ILE A 52 -2.88 10.88 -5.04
N LEU A 53 -2.60 12.00 -5.71
CA LEU A 53 -2.35 13.28 -5.03
C LEU A 53 -3.56 13.74 -4.20
N TYR A 54 -4.79 13.56 -4.70
CA TYR A 54 -6.00 13.90 -3.97
C TYR A 54 -6.18 13.03 -2.71
N LEU A 55 -6.03 11.71 -2.85
CA LEU A 55 -6.16 10.77 -1.74
C LEU A 55 -5.05 10.94 -0.68
N MET A 56 -3.84 11.30 -1.08
CA MET A 56 -2.74 11.59 -0.15
C MET A 56 -2.86 12.98 0.49
N GLY A 57 -3.31 13.98 -0.25
CA GLY A 57 -3.44 15.36 0.24
C GLY A 57 -4.48 15.51 1.34
N ILE A 58 -5.63 14.83 1.23
CA ILE A 58 -6.74 14.94 2.19
C ILE A 58 -6.30 14.59 3.63
N PRO A 59 -5.66 13.43 3.89
CA PRO A 59 -5.18 13.09 5.22
C PRO A 59 -4.30 14.18 5.85
N TYR A 60 -3.37 14.76 5.08
CA TYR A 60 -2.49 15.81 5.60
C TYR A 60 -3.24 17.09 5.96
N VAL A 61 -4.21 17.51 5.12
CA VAL A 61 -5.05 18.68 5.40
C VAL A 61 -5.88 18.46 6.66
N LEU A 62 -6.54 17.30 6.78
CA LEU A 62 -7.36 16.97 7.95
C LEU A 62 -6.53 16.93 9.25
N LEU A 63 -5.34 16.30 9.21
CA LEU A 63 -4.41 16.30 10.34
C LEU A 63 -3.99 17.71 10.73
N SER A 64 -3.63 18.56 9.76
CA SER A 64 -3.22 19.95 10.03
C SER A 64 -4.33 20.78 10.69
N ALA A 65 -5.57 20.63 10.21
CA ALA A 65 -6.73 21.31 10.78
C ALA A 65 -7.03 20.82 12.20
N LEU A 66 -6.96 19.50 12.42
CA LEU A 66 -7.14 18.90 13.74
C LEU A 66 -6.12 19.44 14.75
N PHE A 67 -4.83 19.43 14.40
CA PHE A 67 -3.77 19.96 15.26
C PHE A 67 -3.95 21.45 15.55
N PHE A 68 -4.39 22.24 14.56
CA PHE A 68 -4.66 23.66 14.75
C PHE A 68 -5.78 23.91 15.77
N VAL A 69 -6.89 23.15 15.68
CA VAL A 69 -8.00 23.26 16.64
C VAL A 69 -7.57 22.86 18.05
N ILE A 70 -6.81 21.76 18.19
CA ILE A 70 -6.29 21.31 19.48
C ILE A 70 -5.36 22.37 20.08
N TYR A 71 -4.41 22.89 19.31
CA TYR A 71 -3.48 23.92 19.75
C TYR A 71 -4.21 25.19 20.22
N ARG A 72 -5.23 25.63 19.47
CA ARG A 72 -6.05 26.78 19.85
C ARG A 72 -6.81 26.54 21.16
N SER A 73 -7.38 25.35 21.34
CA SER A 73 -8.08 24.96 22.57
C SER A 73 -7.14 24.95 23.78
N TRP A 74 -5.93 24.37 23.64
CA TRP A 74 -4.92 24.38 24.70
C TRP A 74 -4.49 25.80 25.08
N LYS A 75 -4.20 26.65 24.08
CA LYS A 75 -3.82 28.04 24.35
C LYS A 75 -4.93 28.84 25.03
N SER A 76 -6.19 28.58 24.68
CA SER A 76 -7.34 29.22 25.33
C SER A 76 -7.49 28.80 26.79
N ASN A 77 -7.30 27.52 27.10
CA ASN A 77 -7.39 27.00 28.47
C ASN A 77 -6.19 27.40 29.35
N SER A 78 -5.03 27.68 28.76
CA SER A 78 -3.85 28.18 29.49
C SER A 78 -3.89 29.68 29.79
N ALA A 79 -4.86 30.42 29.24
CA ALA A 79 -5.03 31.87 29.45
C ALA A 79 -6.20 32.20 30.41
N ALA A 80 -6.85 31.17 30.97
CA ALA A 80 -7.84 31.27 32.06
C ALA A 80 -7.19 30.82 33.38
#